data_AF-A0A5C6LIB4-F1
#
_entry.id   AF-A0A5C6LIB4-F1
#
_cell.length_a   1.000
_cell.length_b   1.000
_cell.length_c   1.000
_cell.angle_alpha   90.00
_cell.angle_beta   90.00
_cell.angle_gamma   90.00
#
_symmetry.space_group_name_H-M   'P 1'
#
loop_
_entity.id
_entity.type
_entity.pdbx_description
1 polymer ?
#
loop_
_entity_poly.entity_id
_entity_poly.type
_entity_poly.pdbx_seq_one_letter_code
_entity_poly.pdbx_strand_id
1 'polypeptide(L)'
;MDTIKPEEKLYDMNVAAIKKHMELQKHLEDENNRTNYTDADVDIAIPLLAEALKEKKFVQPSNEAFQQKIRSIFGEQVLQANYCGVKQHDKFYTLLAKEHGDEFDYTEDNIMVSKESNFLFSMPFLGDFITFTDSTHYKYNLSPVQVARNRYLLNDSKADLAYLLAEDTLFIKNLVLRFGYTADQKLNDVAMNDVGRSNDEEIAKVCEYIFVKDCKGQLQIREGLLQWITDHSDANENRMALAITTMLLLCIPMMLTAP
;
A
#
# COMPACT_ATOMS: atom_id res chain seq x y z
N MET A 1 8.71 15.97 41.85
CA MET A 1 8.94 16.55 40.51
C MET A 1 7.68 16.28 39.72
N ASP A 2 6.79 17.27 39.62
CA ASP A 2 5.66 17.19 38.71
C ASP A 2 6.22 17.16 37.29
N THR A 3 6.05 16.03 36.62
CA THR A 3 6.27 15.93 35.18
C THR A 3 5.25 16.85 34.51
N ILE A 4 5.69 18.02 34.07
CA ILE A 4 4.93 18.90 33.18
C ILE A 4 4.62 18.05 31.95
N LYS A 5 3.36 17.60 31.82
CA LYS A 5 2.88 16.99 30.58
C LYS A 5 3.06 18.04 29.47
N PRO A 6 3.66 17.68 28.33
CA PRO A 6 3.73 18.60 27.20
C PRO A 6 2.31 19.09 26.89
N GLU A 7 2.14 20.40 26.69
CA GLU A 7 0.87 20.93 26.20
C GLU A 7 0.53 20.24 24.88
N GLU A 8 -0.68 19.67 24.82
CA GLU A 8 -1.17 18.97 23.64
C GLU A 8 -1.47 20.01 22.56
N LYS A 9 -0.85 19.86 21.37
CA LYS A 9 -1.07 20.79 20.25
C LYS A 9 -2.49 20.62 19.73
N LEU A 10 -3.22 21.72 19.65
CA LEU A 10 -4.60 21.79 19.16
C LEU A 10 -4.68 22.60 17.87
N TYR A 11 -5.65 22.25 17.03
CA TYR A 11 -5.89 22.84 15.71
C TYR A 11 -7.35 23.29 15.59
N ASP A 12 -7.59 24.38 14.86
CA ASP A 12 -8.90 25.02 14.68
C ASP A 12 -9.25 25.35 13.21
N MET A 13 -8.36 25.03 12.27
CA MET A 13 -8.56 25.31 10.85
C MET A 13 -9.54 24.31 10.21
N ASN A 14 -10.40 24.83 9.32
CA ASN A 14 -11.34 24.06 8.49
C ASN A 14 -12.35 23.19 9.28
N VAL A 15 -12.59 23.49 10.55
CA VAL A 15 -13.45 22.71 11.46
C VAL A 15 -14.82 22.39 10.86
N ALA A 16 -15.48 23.35 10.23
CA ALA A 16 -16.80 23.15 9.64
C ALA A 16 -16.76 22.13 8.48
N ALA A 17 -15.73 22.20 7.62
CA ALA A 17 -15.55 21.27 6.52
C ALA A 17 -15.19 19.87 7.02
N ILE A 18 -14.27 19.77 7.99
CA ILE A 18 -13.88 18.50 8.61
C ILE A 18 -15.09 17.81 9.23
N LYS A 19 -15.87 18.54 10.05
CA LYS A 19 -17.09 17.99 10.67
C LYS A 19 -18.12 17.53 9.65
N LYS A 20 -18.32 18.31 8.59
CA LYS A 20 -19.25 17.94 7.50
C LYS A 20 -18.83 16.62 6.85
N HIS A 21 -17.55 16.47 6.49
CA HIS A 21 -17.07 15.24 5.84
C HIS A 21 -17.03 14.05 6.78
N MET A 22 -16.65 14.24 8.05
CA MET A 22 -16.77 13.21 9.07
C MET A 22 -18.21 12.71 9.24
N GLU A 23 -19.20 13.60 9.16
CA GLU A 23 -20.61 13.20 9.23
C GLU A 23 -21.01 12.42 7.97
N LEU A 24 -20.63 12.87 6.77
CA LEU A 24 -20.88 12.14 5.53
C LEU A 24 -20.28 10.73 5.56
N GLN A 25 -19.07 10.58 6.10
CA GLN A 25 -18.36 9.29 6.17
C GLN A 25 -19.05 8.26 7.06
N LYS A 26 -19.93 8.66 8.00
CA LYS A 26 -20.70 7.72 8.83
C LYS A 26 -21.75 6.94 8.06
N HIS A 27 -22.16 7.43 6.89
CA HIS A 27 -23.26 6.88 6.11
C HIS A 27 -22.78 6.11 4.86
N LEU A 28 -21.50 5.74 4.79
CA LEU A 28 -20.94 5.01 3.63
C LEU A 28 -21.51 3.60 3.46
N GLU A 29 -21.92 3.00 4.58
CA GLU A 29 -22.51 1.65 4.66
C GLU A 29 -24.02 1.68 4.94
N ASP A 30 -24.63 2.87 5.06
CA ASP A 30 -26.07 2.98 5.31
C ASP A 30 -26.84 2.64 4.03
N GLU A 31 -27.63 1.56 4.05
CA GLU A 31 -28.42 1.12 2.89
C GLU A 31 -29.52 2.12 2.48
N ASN A 32 -30.03 2.90 3.42
CA ASN A 32 -31.18 3.80 3.21
C ASN A 32 -30.75 5.24 2.90
N ASN A 33 -29.57 5.64 3.38
CA ASN A 33 -29.06 7.01 3.25
C ASN A 33 -27.58 7.05 2.84
N ARG A 34 -27.19 6.15 1.93
CA ARG A 34 -25.80 5.97 1.52
C ARG A 34 -25.17 7.26 0.99
N THR A 35 -24.02 7.62 1.54
CA THR A 35 -23.13 8.62 0.96
C THR A 35 -22.06 7.94 0.11
N ASN A 36 -21.58 8.64 -0.92
CA ASN A 36 -20.45 8.16 -1.72
C ASN A 36 -19.18 8.83 -1.23
N TYR A 37 -18.11 8.04 -1.11
CA TYR A 37 -16.76 8.57 -0.92
C TYR A 37 -16.22 9.10 -2.24
N THR A 38 -15.55 10.26 -2.22
CA THR A 38 -15.13 10.98 -3.42
C THR A 38 -13.75 11.62 -3.26
N ASP A 39 -13.21 12.14 -4.36
CA ASP A 39 -11.99 12.97 -4.37
C ASP A 39 -12.06 14.12 -3.36
N ALA A 40 -13.24 14.70 -3.10
CA ALA A 40 -13.40 15.78 -2.13
C ALA A 40 -13.05 15.34 -0.69
N ASP A 41 -13.32 14.09 -0.34
CA ASP A 41 -12.97 13.51 0.96
C ASP A 41 -11.44 13.36 1.08
N VAL A 42 -10.80 12.86 0.03
CA VAL A 42 -9.34 12.71 -0.03
C VAL A 42 -8.64 14.07 -0.01
N ASP A 43 -9.13 15.02 -0.80
CA ASP A 43 -8.58 16.37 -0.93
C ASP A 43 -8.56 17.13 0.41
N ILE A 44 -9.58 16.91 1.25
CA ILE A 44 -9.61 17.48 2.61
C ILE A 44 -8.64 16.74 3.52
N ALA A 45 -8.49 15.43 3.37
CA ALA A 45 -7.61 14.63 4.22
C ALA A 45 -6.11 14.86 3.96
N ILE A 46 -5.68 15.07 2.71
CA ILE A 46 -4.25 15.21 2.35
C ILE A 46 -3.50 16.23 3.22
N PRO A 47 -3.91 17.51 3.30
CA PRO A 47 -3.17 18.49 4.10
C PRO A 47 -3.21 18.18 5.61
N LEU A 48 -4.27 17.52 6.09
CA LEU A 48 -4.41 17.12 7.49
C LEU A 48 -3.48 15.95 7.84
N LEU A 49 -3.36 14.98 6.93
CA LEU A 49 -2.40 13.87 7.04
C LEU A 49 -0.95 14.37 6.95
N ALA A 50 -0.67 15.34 6.08
CA ALA A 50 0.66 15.93 5.95
C ALA A 50 1.14 16.55 7.28
N GLU A 51 0.29 17.36 7.92
CA GLU A 51 0.61 17.95 9.22
C GLU A 51 0.69 16.89 10.33
N ALA A 52 -0.21 15.90 10.34
CA ALA A 52 -0.15 14.79 11.29
C ALA A 52 1.14 13.96 11.16
N LEU A 53 1.59 13.67 9.94
CA LEU A 53 2.86 12.97 9.68
C LEU A 53 4.06 13.80 10.15
N LYS A 54 4.05 15.11 9.90
CA LYS A 54 5.09 16.05 10.33
C LYS A 54 5.24 16.07 11.85
N GLU A 55 4.13 16.06 12.60
CA GLU A 55 4.18 15.93 14.08
C GLU A 55 4.86 14.64 14.54
N LYS A 56 4.73 13.56 13.75
CA LYS A 56 5.34 12.26 13.99
C LYS A 56 6.75 12.14 13.39
N LYS A 57 7.38 13.27 13.04
CA LYS A 57 8.76 13.40 12.54
C LYS A 57 8.99 12.69 11.21
N PHE A 58 7.95 12.53 10.39
CA PHE A 58 8.14 12.21 8.98
C PHE A 58 8.85 13.37 8.29
N VAL A 59 9.85 13.06 7.46
CA VAL A 59 10.57 14.07 6.66
C VAL A 59 10.07 13.96 5.23
N GLN A 60 9.31 14.95 4.78
CA GLN A 60 8.83 15.00 3.40
C GLN A 60 10.03 15.05 2.44
N PRO A 61 10.17 14.08 1.51
CA PRO A 61 11.21 14.12 0.49
C PRO A 61 10.94 15.21 -0.56
N SER A 62 11.99 15.65 -1.27
CA SER A 62 11.81 16.49 -2.46
C SER A 62 11.01 15.74 -3.52
N ASN A 63 10.38 16.46 -4.46
CA ASN A 63 9.62 15.84 -5.54
C ASN A 63 10.49 14.85 -6.32
N GLU A 64 11.72 15.22 -6.65
CA GLU A 64 12.63 14.36 -7.43
C GLU A 64 12.96 13.07 -6.67
N ALA A 65 13.34 13.19 -5.38
CA ALA A 65 13.66 12.05 -4.54
C ALA A 65 12.45 11.15 -4.31
N PHE A 66 11.27 11.74 -4.10
CA PHE A 66 10.01 11.03 -3.94
C PHE A 66 9.67 10.21 -5.18
N GLN A 67 9.71 10.84 -6.35
CA GLN A 67 9.39 10.19 -7.62
C GLN A 67 10.39 9.06 -7.94
N GLN A 68 11.67 9.19 -7.56
CA GLN A 68 12.65 8.10 -7.64
C GLN A 68 12.29 6.93 -6.71
N LYS A 69 11.90 7.20 -5.45
CA LYS A 69 11.45 6.15 -4.52
C LYS A 69 10.21 5.43 -5.05
N ILE A 70 9.21 6.17 -5.54
CA ILE A 70 7.99 5.58 -6.10
C ILE A 70 8.32 4.63 -7.26
N ARG A 71 9.16 5.04 -8.22
CA ARG A 71 9.57 4.17 -9.33
C ARG A 71 10.37 2.96 -8.87
N SER A 72 11.23 3.12 -7.88
CA SER A 72 12.01 2.02 -7.32
C SER A 72 11.14 0.98 -6.59
N ILE A 73 10.03 1.41 -5.98
CA ILE A 73 9.16 0.54 -5.19
C ILE A 73 8.11 -0.12 -6.09
N PHE A 74 7.46 0.67 -6.95
CA PHE A 74 6.25 0.28 -7.69
C PHE A 74 6.48 0.11 -9.21
N GLY A 75 7.70 0.33 -9.69
CA GLY A 75 8.07 0.25 -11.10
C GLY A 75 7.98 1.58 -11.86
N GLU A 76 8.71 1.66 -12.97
CA GLU A 76 8.83 2.87 -13.80
C GLU A 76 7.49 3.32 -14.42
N GLN A 77 6.58 2.39 -14.67
CA GLN A 77 5.32 2.65 -15.38
C GLN A 77 4.27 3.35 -14.49
N VAL A 78 4.43 3.31 -13.17
CA VAL A 78 3.40 3.75 -12.21
C VAL A 78 3.05 5.23 -12.32
N LEU A 79 3.97 6.05 -12.85
CA LEU A 79 3.79 7.49 -13.05
C LEU A 79 3.30 7.85 -14.45
N GLN A 80 3.12 6.87 -15.34
CA GLN A 80 2.61 7.09 -16.68
C GLN A 80 1.09 7.29 -16.61
N ALA A 81 0.58 8.27 -17.35
CA ALA A 81 -0.83 8.68 -17.29
C ALA A 81 -1.84 7.55 -17.58
N ASN A 82 -1.45 6.55 -18.39
CA ASN A 82 -2.34 5.48 -18.85
C ASN A 82 -1.99 4.11 -18.25
N TYR A 83 -1.26 4.08 -17.12
CA TYR A 83 -0.96 2.82 -16.45
C TYR A 83 -2.21 2.29 -15.74
N CYS A 84 -2.73 1.16 -16.21
CA CYS A 84 -3.99 0.53 -15.75
C CYS A 84 -4.02 0.14 -14.27
N GLY A 85 -2.86 -0.08 -13.64
CA GLY A 85 -2.75 -0.33 -12.20
C GLY A 85 -2.89 0.92 -11.34
N VAL A 86 -3.14 2.08 -11.96
CA VAL A 86 -3.24 3.38 -11.29
C VAL A 86 -4.48 4.15 -11.71
N LYS A 87 -5.18 4.72 -10.72
CA LYS A 87 -6.22 5.75 -10.91
C LYS A 87 -5.62 7.12 -10.65
N GLN A 88 -5.80 8.03 -11.60
CA GLN A 88 -5.20 9.37 -11.57
C GLN A 88 -6.25 10.40 -11.15
N HIS A 89 -5.92 11.22 -10.15
CA HIS A 89 -6.73 12.35 -9.67
C HIS A 89 -5.90 13.63 -9.73
N ASP A 90 -6.49 14.78 -9.43
CA ASP A 90 -5.77 16.05 -9.47
C ASP A 90 -4.63 16.08 -8.42
N LYS A 91 -4.94 15.79 -7.15
CA LYS A 91 -4.00 15.90 -6.02
C LYS A 91 -3.35 14.60 -5.58
N PHE A 92 -3.84 13.47 -6.05
CA PHE A 92 -3.32 12.15 -5.69
C PHE A 92 -3.44 11.17 -6.85
N TYR A 93 -2.91 9.97 -6.65
CA TYR A 93 -3.21 8.82 -7.49
C TYR A 93 -3.31 7.57 -6.60
N THR A 94 -4.11 6.60 -7.03
CA THR A 94 -4.33 5.35 -6.30
C THR A 94 -3.64 4.21 -7.04
N LEU A 95 -2.73 3.51 -6.36
CA LEU A 95 -2.18 2.23 -6.78
C LEU A 95 -3.17 1.13 -6.39
N LEU A 96 -3.71 0.42 -7.36
CA LEU A 96 -4.69 -0.64 -7.11
C LEU A 96 -4.01 -1.93 -6.69
N ALA A 97 -4.46 -2.53 -5.60
CA ALA A 97 -4.00 -3.84 -5.12
C ALA A 97 -4.52 -5.00 -5.99
N LYS A 98 -5.63 -4.78 -6.69
CA LYS A 98 -6.25 -5.73 -7.63
C LYS A 98 -6.48 -5.07 -8.99
N GLU A 99 -6.30 -5.86 -10.05
CA GLU A 99 -6.67 -5.45 -11.39
C GLU A 99 -8.20 -5.20 -11.43
N HIS A 100 -8.61 -3.99 -11.83
CA HIS A 100 -10.00 -3.52 -11.79
C HIS A 100 -10.64 -3.39 -10.40
N GLY A 101 -9.84 -3.25 -9.33
CA GLY A 101 -10.34 -2.95 -7.98
C GLY A 101 -11.06 -1.59 -7.88
N ASP A 102 -11.87 -1.45 -6.83
CA ASP A 102 -12.53 -0.19 -6.47
C ASP A 102 -11.61 0.61 -5.56
N GLU A 103 -11.19 1.79 -6.01
CA GLU A 103 -10.21 2.61 -5.28
C GLU A 103 -10.70 3.12 -3.93
N PHE A 104 -12.02 3.21 -3.74
CA PHE A 104 -12.65 3.64 -2.49
C PHE A 104 -13.29 2.48 -1.72
N ASP A 105 -12.98 1.23 -2.09
CA ASP A 105 -13.24 0.09 -1.22
C ASP A 105 -12.15 0.00 -0.15
N TYR A 106 -12.50 0.37 1.08
CA TYR A 106 -11.60 0.35 2.23
C TYR A 106 -11.16 -1.07 2.64
N THR A 107 -11.81 -2.12 2.10
CA THR A 107 -11.40 -3.51 2.30
C THR A 107 -10.28 -3.93 1.35
N GLU A 108 -9.98 -3.10 0.35
CA GLU A 108 -8.85 -3.29 -0.54
C GLU A 108 -7.61 -2.57 -0.01
N ASP A 109 -6.46 -3.25 -0.08
CA ASP A 109 -5.16 -2.73 0.34
C ASP A 109 -4.55 -1.74 -0.68
N ASN A 110 -5.40 -0.91 -1.28
CA ASN A 110 -5.01 0.12 -2.22
C ASN A 110 -4.08 1.14 -1.55
N ILE A 111 -3.07 1.61 -2.28
CA ILE A 111 -2.12 2.61 -1.79
C ILE A 111 -2.38 3.91 -2.53
N MET A 112 -2.85 4.93 -1.83
CA MET A 112 -2.96 6.29 -2.34
C MET A 112 -1.66 7.05 -2.15
N VAL A 113 -1.38 7.96 -3.08
CA VAL A 113 -0.13 8.73 -3.09
C VAL A 113 -0.41 10.20 -3.31
N SER A 114 0.03 11.05 -2.38
CA SER A 114 -0.13 12.50 -2.49
C SER A 114 0.87 13.06 -3.49
N LYS A 115 0.38 13.79 -4.50
CA LYS A 115 1.21 14.45 -5.52
C LYS A 115 1.91 15.70 -4.98
N GLU A 116 1.26 16.42 -4.06
CA GLU A 116 1.76 17.69 -3.54
C GLU A 116 2.59 17.53 -2.26
N SER A 117 2.23 16.57 -1.42
CA SER A 117 2.83 16.39 -0.09
C SER A 117 3.77 15.19 0.00
N ASN A 118 3.98 14.45 -1.10
CA ASN A 118 4.99 13.38 -1.22
C ASN A 118 4.96 12.33 -0.09
N PHE A 119 3.78 11.78 0.19
CA PHE A 119 3.61 10.67 1.14
C PHE A 119 2.58 9.67 0.62
N LEU A 120 2.61 8.46 1.17
CA LEU A 120 1.72 7.34 0.89
C LEU A 120 0.64 7.26 1.96
N PHE A 121 -0.59 6.90 1.61
CA PHE A 121 -1.69 6.69 2.56
C PHE A 121 -2.68 5.65 2.05
N SER A 122 -3.44 5.03 2.95
CA SER A 122 -4.64 4.26 2.58
C SER A 122 -5.85 5.20 2.59
N MET A 123 -7.00 4.71 2.09
CA MET A 123 -8.27 5.45 2.11
C MET A 123 -8.49 6.18 3.44
N PRO A 124 -8.51 7.53 3.43
CA PRO A 124 -8.46 8.27 4.68
C PRO A 124 -9.86 8.60 5.23
N PHE A 125 -10.23 7.97 6.34
CA PHE A 125 -11.37 8.43 7.14
C PHE A 125 -10.89 9.46 8.14
N LEU A 126 -11.51 10.65 8.14
CA LEU A 126 -11.09 11.74 9.02
C LEU A 126 -11.22 11.34 10.50
N GLY A 127 -12.22 10.52 10.83
CA GLY A 127 -12.41 9.99 12.18
C GLY A 127 -11.29 9.10 12.70
N ASP A 128 -10.49 8.49 11.82
CA ASP A 128 -9.42 7.58 12.22
C ASP A 128 -8.18 8.31 12.75
N PHE A 129 -8.00 9.57 12.36
CA PHE A 129 -6.80 10.34 12.72
C PHE A 129 -7.11 11.75 13.21
N ILE A 130 -8.38 12.16 13.32
CA ILE A 130 -8.79 13.45 13.90
C ILE A 130 -9.74 13.20 15.06
N THR A 131 -9.48 13.86 16.19
CA THR A 131 -10.38 13.85 17.34
C THR A 131 -10.63 15.27 17.81
N PHE A 132 -11.90 15.69 17.77
CA PHE A 132 -12.33 16.96 18.33
C PHE A 132 -12.23 16.93 19.86
N THR A 133 -11.55 17.93 20.43
CA THR A 133 -11.49 18.13 21.88
C THR A 133 -12.64 19.00 22.37
N ASP A 134 -13.16 19.87 21.49
CA ASP A 134 -14.35 20.69 21.73
C ASP A 134 -15.06 21.07 20.42
N SER A 135 -15.88 22.13 20.42
CA SER A 135 -16.63 22.57 19.24
C SER A 135 -15.78 23.22 18.15
N THR A 136 -14.57 23.68 18.47
CA THR A 136 -13.68 24.42 17.55
C THR A 136 -12.27 23.85 17.45
N HIS A 137 -11.87 22.95 18.35
CA HIS A 137 -10.52 22.42 18.39
C HIS A 137 -10.48 20.90 18.18
N TYR A 138 -9.42 20.44 17.53
CA TYR A 138 -9.11 19.03 17.35
C TYR A 138 -7.62 18.76 17.48
N LYS A 139 -7.29 17.46 17.57
CA LYS A 139 -5.92 16.94 17.55
C LYS A 139 -5.78 15.80 16.56
N TYR A 140 -4.54 15.53 16.15
CA TYR A 140 -4.22 14.39 15.31
C TYR A 140 -3.89 13.14 16.12
N ASN A 141 -4.53 12.03 15.76
CA ASN A 141 -4.32 10.70 16.31
C ASN A 141 -3.92 9.72 15.21
N LEU A 142 -2.93 10.10 14.39
CA LEU A 142 -2.48 9.27 13.27
C LEU A 142 -1.90 7.93 13.76
N SER A 143 -2.39 6.84 13.16
CA SER A 143 -1.94 5.47 13.45
C SER A 143 -0.42 5.33 13.30
N PRO A 144 0.28 4.69 14.26
CA PRO A 144 1.72 4.43 14.15
C PRO A 144 2.08 3.61 12.91
N VAL A 145 1.20 2.70 12.46
CA VAL A 145 1.38 1.93 11.22
C VAL A 145 1.49 2.85 10.01
N GLN A 146 0.59 3.83 9.90
CA GLN A 146 0.57 4.80 8.80
C GLN A 146 1.85 5.65 8.76
N VAL A 147 2.36 6.02 9.94
CA VAL A 147 3.65 6.73 10.07
C VAL A 147 4.81 5.80 9.66
N ALA A 148 4.82 4.56 10.14
CA ALA A 148 5.89 3.61 9.89
C ALA A 148 6.02 3.24 8.41
N ARG A 149 4.90 3.03 7.71
CA ARG A 149 4.87 2.79 6.25
C ARG A 149 5.63 3.88 5.49
N ASN A 150 5.35 5.15 5.81
CA ASN A 150 6.00 6.30 5.18
C ASN A 150 7.48 6.42 5.54
N ARG A 151 7.82 6.33 6.83
CA ARG A 151 9.22 6.46 7.27
C ARG A 151 10.10 5.33 6.77
N TYR A 152 9.56 4.12 6.66
CA TYR A 152 10.28 3.00 6.06
C TYR A 152 10.53 3.25 4.57
N LEU A 153 9.46 3.50 3.79
CA LEU A 153 9.57 3.56 2.32
C LEU A 153 10.24 4.84 1.80
N LEU A 154 10.11 5.96 2.52
CA LEU A 154 10.52 7.29 2.03
C LEU A 154 11.66 7.91 2.85
N ASN A 155 11.90 7.45 4.08
CA ASN A 155 12.99 7.93 4.93
C ASN A 155 14.00 6.83 5.32
N ASP A 156 13.90 5.64 4.72
CA ASP A 156 14.84 4.54 4.92
C ASP A 156 14.96 4.07 6.39
N SER A 157 13.89 4.22 7.17
CA SER A 157 13.88 3.86 8.59
C SER A 157 13.81 2.35 8.82
N LYS A 158 14.94 1.75 9.20
CA LYS A 158 15.03 0.32 9.57
C LYS A 158 14.25 -0.03 10.84
N ALA A 159 14.11 0.93 11.76
CA ALA A 159 13.31 0.74 12.98
C ALA A 159 11.82 0.60 12.63
N ASP A 160 11.33 1.41 11.68
CA ASP A 160 9.96 1.30 11.20
C ASP A 160 9.72 0.01 10.41
N LEU A 161 10.71 -0.49 9.67
CA LEU A 161 10.62 -1.83 9.10
C LEU A 161 10.44 -2.90 10.18
N ALA A 162 11.24 -2.87 11.25
CA ALA A 162 11.10 -3.84 12.34
C ALA A 162 9.71 -3.77 13.00
N TYR A 163 9.17 -2.56 13.17
CA TYR A 163 7.82 -2.34 13.67
C TYR A 163 6.75 -2.91 12.72
N LEU A 164 6.81 -2.60 11.41
CA LEU A 164 5.85 -3.10 10.42
C LEU A 164 5.86 -4.62 10.32
N LEU A 165 7.02 -5.26 10.47
CA LEU A 165 7.10 -6.72 10.47
C LEU A 165 6.37 -7.37 11.66
N ALA A 166 6.26 -6.66 12.78
CA ALA A 166 5.55 -7.11 13.98
C ALA A 166 4.05 -6.77 13.95
N GLU A 167 3.69 -5.59 13.46
CA GLU A 167 2.35 -5.02 13.62
C GLU A 167 1.51 -5.02 12.33
N ASP A 168 2.14 -5.11 11.16
CA ASP A 168 1.46 -4.97 9.86
C ASP A 168 2.13 -5.84 8.79
N THR A 169 2.21 -7.13 9.07
CA THR A 169 2.79 -8.11 8.14
C THR A 169 1.97 -8.20 6.84
N LEU A 170 0.66 -7.93 6.87
CA LEU A 170 -0.19 -7.94 5.67
C LEU A 170 0.25 -6.90 4.65
N PHE A 171 0.51 -5.65 5.08
CA PHE A 171 1.07 -4.62 4.20
C PHE A 171 2.38 -5.08 3.56
N ILE A 172 3.29 -5.66 4.35
CA ILE A 172 4.57 -6.17 3.86
C ILE A 172 4.37 -7.24 2.78
N LYS A 173 3.46 -8.20 3.00
CA LYS A 173 3.13 -9.24 2.03
C LYS A 173 2.58 -8.63 0.74
N ASN A 174 1.64 -7.69 0.84
CA ASN A 174 1.04 -7.04 -0.33
C ASN A 174 2.06 -6.19 -1.11
N LEU A 175 2.98 -5.52 -0.42
CA LEU A 175 4.04 -4.75 -1.06
C LEU A 175 4.89 -5.62 -1.99
N VAL A 176 5.15 -6.88 -1.61
CA VAL A 176 5.86 -7.86 -2.44
C VAL A 176 4.93 -8.51 -3.48
N LEU A 177 3.85 -9.14 -3.03
CA LEU A 177 3.02 -10.04 -3.84
C LEU A 177 2.07 -9.31 -4.78
N ARG A 178 1.60 -8.11 -4.41
CA ARG A 178 0.69 -7.30 -5.24
C ARG A 178 1.44 -6.21 -5.97
N PHE A 179 2.26 -5.45 -5.26
CA PHE A 179 2.96 -4.28 -5.81
C PHE A 179 4.34 -4.57 -6.40
N GLY A 180 4.89 -5.77 -6.20
CA GLY A 180 6.11 -6.22 -6.87
C GLY A 180 7.43 -5.67 -6.30
N TYR A 181 7.42 -5.10 -5.10
CA TYR A 181 8.62 -4.61 -4.44
C TYR A 181 9.48 -5.78 -3.94
N THR A 182 10.41 -6.22 -4.79
CA THR A 182 11.23 -7.42 -4.56
C THR A 182 12.70 -7.10 -4.27
N ALA A 183 13.04 -5.81 -4.14
CA ALA A 183 14.41 -5.35 -3.91
C ALA A 183 14.91 -5.63 -2.47
N ASP A 184 14.01 -5.86 -1.51
CA ASP A 184 14.37 -6.17 -0.13
C ASP A 184 14.13 -7.66 0.18
N GLN A 185 15.21 -8.40 0.36
CA GLN A 185 15.16 -9.84 0.61
C GLN A 185 14.37 -10.20 1.88
N LYS A 186 14.40 -9.36 2.92
CA LYS A 186 13.68 -9.65 4.16
C LYS A 186 12.17 -9.62 3.95
N LEU A 187 11.69 -8.76 3.06
CA LEU A 187 10.29 -8.70 2.69
C LEU A 187 9.92 -9.91 1.82
N ASN A 188 10.78 -10.28 0.87
CA ASN A 188 10.61 -11.50 0.07
C ASN A 188 10.48 -12.73 0.97
N ASP A 189 11.35 -12.87 1.97
CA ASP A 189 11.30 -13.97 2.94
C ASP A 189 9.95 -14.03 3.66
N VAL A 190 9.44 -12.90 4.13
CA VAL A 190 8.16 -12.84 4.85
C VAL A 190 7.00 -13.23 3.94
N ALA A 191 6.97 -12.69 2.73
CA ALA A 191 5.91 -12.95 1.76
C ALA A 191 5.92 -14.40 1.27
N MET A 192 7.09 -14.90 0.84
CA MET A 192 7.21 -16.22 0.23
C MET A 192 7.11 -17.34 1.27
N ASN A 193 7.64 -17.17 2.48
CA ASN A 193 7.45 -18.17 3.54
C ASN A 193 5.97 -18.36 3.90
N ASP A 194 5.14 -17.31 3.80
CA ASP A 194 3.71 -17.41 4.02
C ASP A 194 3.04 -18.27 2.94
N VAL A 195 3.37 -18.02 1.67
CA VAL A 195 2.93 -18.85 0.54
C VAL A 195 3.35 -20.32 0.77
N GLY A 196 4.61 -20.57 1.17
CA GLY A 196 5.14 -21.93 1.34
C GLY A 196 4.55 -22.72 2.50
N ARG A 197 3.98 -22.03 3.49
CA ARG A 197 3.27 -22.66 4.62
C ARG A 197 1.80 -22.98 4.29
N SER A 198 1.33 -22.55 3.13
CA SER A 198 -0.04 -22.80 2.69
C SER A 198 -0.21 -24.23 2.17
N ASN A 199 -1.45 -24.60 1.86
CA ASN A 199 -1.73 -25.87 1.21
C ASN A 199 -1.22 -25.87 -0.24
N ASP A 200 -1.16 -27.05 -0.87
CA ASP A 200 -0.60 -27.20 -2.21
C ASP A 200 -1.38 -26.42 -3.29
N GLU A 201 -2.68 -26.21 -3.10
CA GLU A 201 -3.53 -25.40 -4.01
C GLU A 201 -3.13 -23.92 -3.97
N GLU A 202 -2.92 -23.36 -2.78
CA GLU A 202 -2.46 -21.97 -2.63
C GLU A 202 -1.00 -21.81 -3.05
N ILE A 203 -0.15 -22.81 -2.81
CA ILE A 203 1.23 -22.83 -3.32
C ILE A 203 1.24 -22.81 -4.85
N ALA A 204 0.31 -23.50 -5.52
CA ALA A 204 0.25 -23.48 -6.98
C ALA A 204 0.05 -22.06 -7.56
N LYS A 205 -0.60 -21.16 -6.80
CA LYS A 205 -0.78 -19.74 -7.17
C LYS A 205 0.50 -18.92 -7.07
N VAL A 206 1.61 -19.47 -6.58
CA VAL A 206 2.91 -18.77 -6.53
C VAL A 206 3.32 -18.23 -7.90
N CYS A 207 2.93 -18.90 -8.97
CA CYS A 207 3.19 -18.47 -10.34
C CYS A 207 2.52 -17.14 -10.67
N GLU A 208 1.33 -16.86 -10.12
CA GLU A 208 0.59 -15.61 -10.33
C GLU A 208 1.32 -14.41 -9.70
N TYR A 209 2.14 -14.63 -8.68
CA TYR A 209 2.96 -13.57 -8.08
C TYR A 209 4.26 -13.30 -8.85
N ILE A 210 4.74 -14.26 -9.63
CA ILE A 210 6.02 -14.20 -10.35
C ILE A 210 5.83 -13.76 -11.79
N PHE A 211 4.87 -14.37 -12.48
CA PHE A 211 4.59 -14.17 -13.90
C PHE A 211 3.35 -13.29 -14.04
N VAL A 212 3.54 -11.98 -13.92
CA VAL A 212 2.45 -11.00 -14.04
C VAL A 212 2.38 -10.43 -15.44
N LYS A 213 1.22 -9.93 -15.86
CA LYS A 213 1.09 -9.18 -17.11
C LYS A 213 1.10 -7.70 -16.81
N ASP A 214 1.78 -6.92 -17.65
CA ASP A 214 1.62 -5.47 -17.63
C ASP A 214 0.29 -5.05 -18.25
N CYS A 215 0.02 -3.74 -18.23
CA CYS A 215 -1.20 -3.16 -18.79
C CYS A 215 -1.38 -3.32 -20.30
N LYS A 216 -0.36 -3.80 -21.02
CA LYS A 216 -0.43 -4.15 -22.44
C LYS A 216 -0.55 -5.65 -22.66
N GLY A 217 -0.70 -6.43 -21.58
CA GLY A 217 -0.73 -7.88 -21.60
C GLY A 217 0.64 -8.53 -21.78
N GLN A 218 1.74 -7.76 -21.72
CA GLN A 218 3.09 -8.31 -21.88
C GLN A 218 3.54 -8.94 -20.58
N LEU A 219 4.19 -10.11 -20.68
CA LEU A 219 4.74 -10.81 -19.53
C LEU A 219 5.82 -9.98 -18.84
N GLN A 220 5.69 -9.82 -17.53
CA GLN A 220 6.68 -9.27 -16.62
C GLN A 220 7.03 -10.36 -15.61
N ILE A 221 8.33 -10.61 -15.45
CA ILE A 221 8.84 -11.64 -14.53
C ILE A 221 9.43 -10.94 -13.31
N ARG A 222 8.90 -11.25 -12.12
CA ARG A 222 9.46 -10.78 -10.86
C ARG A 222 10.65 -11.65 -10.46
N GLU A 223 11.80 -11.38 -11.08
CA GLU A 223 13.02 -12.18 -10.94
C GLU A 223 13.45 -12.38 -9.49
N GLY A 224 13.27 -11.38 -8.62
CA GLY A 224 13.60 -11.50 -7.20
C GLY A 224 12.86 -12.65 -6.49
N LEU A 225 11.61 -12.91 -6.83
CA LEU A 225 10.84 -14.04 -6.26
C LEU A 225 11.23 -15.38 -6.89
N LEU A 226 11.58 -15.38 -8.18
CA LEU A 226 12.09 -16.57 -8.84
C LEU A 226 13.45 -17.00 -8.27
N GLN A 227 14.33 -16.02 -8.01
CA GLN A 227 15.60 -16.23 -7.34
C GLN A 227 15.38 -16.72 -5.91
N TRP A 228 14.42 -16.13 -5.19
CA TRP A 228 14.06 -16.58 -3.84
C TRP A 228 13.74 -18.08 -3.80
N ILE A 229 12.88 -18.56 -4.72
CA ILE A 229 12.54 -19.98 -4.81
C ILE A 229 13.76 -20.83 -5.12
N THR A 230 14.64 -20.35 -6.01
CA THR A 230 15.90 -21.05 -6.34
C THR A 230 16.77 -21.22 -5.10
N ASP A 231 16.86 -20.18 -4.27
CA ASP A 231 17.70 -20.17 -3.06
C ASP A 231 17.11 -20.96 -1.89
N HIS A 232 15.79 -21.17 -1.88
CA HIS A 232 15.05 -21.80 -0.78
C HIS A 232 14.40 -23.14 -1.12
N SER A 233 14.70 -23.70 -2.30
CA SER A 233 14.24 -25.04 -2.68
C SER A 233 15.35 -26.06 -2.47
N ASP A 234 15.02 -27.18 -1.84
CA ASP A 234 15.92 -28.31 -1.68
C ASP A 234 15.22 -29.66 -1.89
N ALA A 235 15.88 -30.77 -1.58
CA ALA A 235 15.31 -32.10 -1.77
C ALA A 235 14.08 -32.39 -0.89
N ASN A 236 13.90 -31.65 0.21
CA ASN A 236 12.84 -31.83 1.20
C ASN A 236 11.71 -30.80 1.06
N GLU A 237 12.02 -29.59 0.59
CA GLU A 237 11.04 -28.55 0.29
C GLU A 237 11.28 -27.97 -1.10
N ASN A 238 10.50 -28.41 -2.08
CA ASN A 238 10.57 -27.96 -3.47
C ASN A 238 9.17 -27.71 -4.07
N ARG A 239 8.13 -27.56 -3.24
CA ARG A 239 6.75 -27.51 -3.73
C ARG A 239 6.50 -26.33 -4.64
N MET A 240 7.07 -25.15 -4.33
CA MET A 240 6.99 -23.99 -5.22
C MET A 240 7.75 -24.20 -6.54
N ALA A 241 8.95 -24.79 -6.50
CA ALA A 241 9.71 -25.11 -7.71
C ALA A 241 8.97 -26.12 -8.60
N LEU A 242 8.31 -27.11 -7.99
CA LEU A 242 7.47 -28.07 -8.68
C LEU A 242 6.22 -27.40 -9.29
N ALA A 243 5.59 -26.47 -8.57
CA ALA A 243 4.46 -25.70 -9.08
C ALA A 243 4.83 -24.90 -10.34
N ILE A 244 5.97 -24.20 -10.32
CA ILE A 244 6.49 -23.47 -11.49
C ILE A 244 6.77 -24.43 -12.65
N THR A 245 7.46 -25.54 -12.38
CA THR A 245 7.80 -26.54 -13.42
C THR A 245 6.55 -27.13 -14.06
N THR A 246 5.53 -27.43 -13.24
CA THR A 246 4.25 -27.97 -13.69
C THR A 246 3.49 -26.95 -14.54
N MET A 247 3.44 -25.69 -14.13
CA MET A 247 2.81 -24.62 -14.93
C MET A 247 3.48 -24.49 -16.29
N LEU A 248 4.82 -24.44 -16.34
CA LEU A 248 5.57 -24.33 -17.59
C LEU A 248 5.30 -25.53 -18.51
N LEU A 249 5.26 -26.75 -17.97
CA LEU A 249 4.92 -27.95 -18.73
C LEU A 249 3.48 -27.93 -19.29
N LEU A 250 2.52 -27.36 -18.57
CA LEU A 250 1.15 -27.18 -19.04
C LEU A 250 1.01 -26.08 -20.10
N CYS A 251 1.87 -25.06 -20.07
CA CYS A 251 1.86 -23.97 -21.05
C CYS A 251 2.60 -24.31 -22.36
N ILE A 252 3.62 -25.18 -22.34
CA ILE A 252 4.39 -25.57 -23.53
C ILE A 252 3.50 -26.13 -24.67
N PRO A 253 2.53 -27.02 -24.42
CA PRO A 253 1.60 -27.48 -25.45
C PRO A 253 0.77 -26.35 -26.06
N MET A 254 0.33 -25.37 -25.27
CA MET A 254 -0.48 -24.24 -25.76
C MET A 254 0.35 -23.28 -26.64
N MET A 255 1.64 -23.11 -26.37
CA MET A 255 2.54 -22.30 -27.20
C MET A 255 2.92 -22.98 -28.52
N LEU A 256 2.94 -24.32 -28.56
CA LEU A 256 3.24 -25.10 -29.77
C LEU A 256 2.02 -25.30 -30.69
N THR A 257 0.83 -24.85 -30.29
CA THR A 257 -0.42 -24.95 -31.07
C THR A 257 -0.99 -23.60 -31.52
N ALA A 258 -0.25 -22.50 -31.36
CA ALA A 258 -0.64 -21.24 -32.00
C ALA A 258 -0.34 -21.31 -33.52
N PRO A 259 -1.34 -21.11 -34.40
CA PRO A 259 -1.14 -21.10 -35.85
C PRO A 259 -0.31 -19.91 -36.34
#